data_AF-A0A932D5K3-F1
#
_entry.id   AF-A0A932D5K3-F1
#
_cell.length_a   1.000
_cell.length_b   1.000
_cell.length_c   1.000
_cell.angle_alpha   90.00
_cell.angle_beta   90.00
_cell.angle_gamma   90.00
#
_symmetry.space_group_name_H-M   'P 1'
#
loop_
_entity.id
_entity.type
_entity.pdbx_description
1 polymer ?
#
loop_
_entity_poly.entity_id
_entity_poly.type
_entity_poly.pdbx_seq_one_letter_code
_entity_poly.pdbx_strand_id
1 'polypeptide(L)'
;MAHSSQFWQQHRGLVWSNPDADDSTHIRAALLRPRFDRLLDSALEFGTQRLRGEWAELQTDRTREVERAREPVERMLKHIERGFSLAAAGN
;
A
#
# COMPACT_ATOMS: atom_id res chain seq x y z
N MET A 1 12.88 16.57 -4.78
CA MET A 1 11.82 15.67 -4.28
C MET A 1 10.72 15.61 -5.33
N ALA A 2 10.78 14.67 -6.27
CA ALA A 2 9.81 14.55 -7.38
C ALA A 2 9.58 13.09 -7.83
N HIS A 3 10.03 12.11 -7.04
CA HIS A 3 10.00 10.69 -7.42
C HIS A 3 8.61 10.09 -7.21
N SER A 4 7.95 10.45 -6.11
CA SER A 4 6.65 9.88 -5.74
C SER A 4 5.52 10.22 -6.72
N SER A 5 5.50 11.43 -7.29
CA SER A 5 4.43 11.80 -8.24
C SER A 5 4.54 11.02 -9.55
N GLN A 6 5.74 10.63 -9.97
CA GLN A 6 5.96 9.79 -11.15
C GLN A 6 5.53 8.34 -10.90
N PHE A 7 5.75 7.81 -9.69
CA PHE A 7 5.27 6.50 -9.28
C PHE A 7 3.73 6.43 -9.34
N TRP A 8 3.03 7.39 -8.73
CA TRP A 8 1.56 7.39 -8.71
C TRP A 8 0.92 7.65 -10.09
N GLN A 9 1.64 8.30 -11.00
CA GLN A 9 1.22 8.43 -12.40
C GLN A 9 1.12 7.08 -13.14
N GLN A 10 1.85 6.06 -12.71
CA GLN A 10 1.78 4.69 -13.25
C GLN A 10 0.62 3.90 -12.62
N HIS A 11 0.20 4.26 -11.41
CA HIS A 11 -0.92 3.63 -10.69
C HIS A 11 -2.20 4.47 -10.72
N ARG A 12 -2.62 4.91 -11.92
CA ARG A 12 -3.84 5.73 -12.09
C ARG A 12 -5.10 5.03 -11.55
N GLY A 13 -6.03 5.81 -11.01
CA GLY A 13 -7.35 5.34 -10.53
C GLY A 13 -7.48 5.11 -9.01
N LEU A 14 -6.48 5.51 -8.22
CA LEU A 14 -6.53 5.49 -6.76
C LEU A 14 -7.11 6.78 -6.18
N VAL A 15 -6.54 7.92 -6.57
CA VAL A 15 -6.98 9.27 -6.18
C VAL A 15 -7.38 9.98 -7.45
N TRP A 16 -8.69 10.14 -7.68
CA TRP A 16 -9.20 10.65 -8.95
C TRP A 16 -9.21 12.18 -9.02
N SER A 17 -9.02 12.87 -7.89
CA SER A 17 -9.22 14.32 -7.75
C SER A 17 -7.99 15.12 -7.31
N ASN A 18 -6.88 14.50 -6.94
CA ASN A 18 -5.67 15.23 -6.54
C ASN A 18 -4.39 14.42 -6.82
N PRO A 19 -3.68 14.68 -7.94
CA PRO A 19 -2.37 14.09 -8.19
C PRO A 19 -1.25 14.63 -7.28
N ASP A 20 -1.51 15.71 -6.55
CA ASP A 20 -0.61 16.28 -5.53
C ASP A 20 -0.94 15.77 -4.12
N ALA A 21 -1.79 14.73 -4.00
CA ALA A 21 -2.02 14.08 -2.73
C ALA A 21 -0.71 13.47 -2.21
N ASP A 22 -0.54 13.50 -0.90
CA ASP A 22 0.66 12.93 -0.28
C ASP A 22 0.70 11.40 -0.45
N ASP A 23 1.90 10.86 -0.30
CA ASP A 23 2.13 9.40 -0.39
C ASP A 23 1.25 8.62 0.57
N SER A 24 0.99 9.16 1.77
CA SER A 24 0.12 8.54 2.76
C SER A 24 -1.32 8.41 2.24
N THR A 25 -1.87 9.45 1.60
CA THR A 25 -3.20 9.39 0.96
C THR A 25 -3.24 8.32 -0.13
N HIS A 26 -2.22 8.26 -0.98
CA HIS A 26 -2.16 7.26 -2.04
C HIS A 26 -1.98 5.83 -1.53
N ILE A 27 -1.13 5.61 -0.53
CA ILE A 27 -0.94 4.31 0.13
C ILE A 27 -2.25 3.87 0.78
N ARG A 28 -2.94 4.76 1.51
CA ARG A 28 -4.24 4.45 2.12
C ARG A 28 -5.28 4.09 1.07
N ALA A 29 -5.35 4.82 -0.05
CA ALA A 29 -6.24 4.48 -1.15
C ALA A 29 -5.92 3.09 -1.74
N ALA A 30 -4.63 2.74 -1.85
CA ALA A 30 -4.20 1.42 -2.33
C ALA A 30 -4.58 0.30 -1.36
N LEU A 31 -4.49 0.55 -0.05
CA LEU A 31 -4.91 -0.38 1.00
C LEU A 31 -6.43 -0.58 1.03
N LEU A 32 -7.22 0.48 0.79
CA LEU A 32 -8.69 0.38 0.74
C LEU A 32 -9.21 -0.31 -0.53
N ARG A 33 -8.43 -0.29 -1.62
CA ARG A 33 -8.75 -0.98 -2.89
C ARG A 33 -7.60 -1.91 -3.29
N PRO A 34 -7.37 -2.99 -2.50
CA PRO A 34 -6.16 -3.77 -2.59
C PRO A 34 -6.08 -4.54 -3.90
N ARG A 35 -4.94 -4.41 -4.57
CA ARG A 35 -4.50 -5.29 -5.66
C ARG A 35 -3.08 -5.71 -5.33
N PHE A 36 -2.76 -7.00 -5.50
CA PHE A 36 -1.48 -7.55 -5.07
C PHE A 36 -0.30 -6.79 -5.69
N ASP A 37 -0.28 -6.68 -7.02
CA ASP A 37 0.80 -6.00 -7.76
C ASP A 37 1.02 -4.58 -7.26
N ARG A 38 -0.07 -3.83 -7.05
CA ARG A 38 -0.01 -2.45 -6.53
C ARG A 38 0.57 -2.39 -5.12
N LEU A 39 0.20 -3.31 -4.24
CA LEU A 39 0.75 -3.35 -2.88
C LEU A 39 2.21 -3.81 -2.89
N LEU A 40 2.60 -4.68 -3.82
CA LEU A 40 3.99 -5.08 -4.02
C LEU A 40 4.83 -3.91 -4.54
N ASP A 41 4.37 -3.21 -5.57
CA ASP A 41 5.05 -2.02 -6.12
C ASP A 41 5.18 -0.93 -5.05
N SER A 42 4.12 -0.71 -4.26
CA SER A 42 4.15 0.22 -3.13
C SER A 42 5.13 -0.23 -2.04
N ALA A 43 5.25 -1.54 -1.79
CA ALA A 43 6.22 -2.08 -0.84
C ALA A 43 7.66 -1.96 -1.34
N LEU A 44 7.89 -2.04 -2.65
CA LEU A 44 9.19 -1.84 -3.28
C LEU A 44 9.62 -0.36 -3.20
N GLU A 45 8.69 0.57 -3.45
CA GLU A 45 8.98 2.01 -3.42
C GLU A 45 9.11 2.55 -1.98
N PHE A 46 8.19 2.18 -1.09
CA PHE A 46 8.03 2.81 0.23
C PHE A 46 8.42 1.93 1.42
N GLY A 47 8.66 0.64 1.18
CA GLY A 47 8.94 -0.35 2.22
C GLY A 47 7.69 -0.91 2.90
N THR A 48 7.74 -2.19 3.27
CA THR A 48 6.63 -2.91 3.93
C THR A 48 6.25 -2.30 5.28
N GLN A 49 7.22 -1.77 6.05
CA GLN A 49 6.96 -1.12 7.33
C GLN A 49 6.06 0.12 7.19
N ARG A 50 6.27 0.93 6.14
CA ARG A 50 5.46 2.12 5.91
C ARG A 50 4.01 1.74 5.57
N LEU A 51 3.82 0.76 4.70
CA LEU A 51 2.49 0.23 4.37
C LEU A 51 1.77 -0.32 5.61
N ARG A 52 2.49 -1.02 6.50
CA ARG A 52 1.94 -1.50 7.79
C ARG A 52 1.52 -0.35 8.70
N GLY A 53 2.30 0.71 8.78
CA GLY A 53 1.96 1.91 9.56
C GLY A 53 0.65 2.54 9.07
N GLU A 54 0.55 2.82 7.77
CA GLU A 54 -0.66 3.39 7.17
C GLU A 54 -1.88 2.47 7.32
N TRP A 55 -1.68 1.15 7.23
CA TRP A 55 -2.74 0.18 7.46
C TRP A 55 -3.21 0.13 8.92
N ALA A 56 -2.30 0.27 9.88
CA ALA A 56 -2.65 0.36 11.30
C ALA A 56 -3.46 1.63 11.59
N GLU A 57 -3.09 2.76 10.99
CA GLU A 57 -3.84 4.02 11.11
C GLU A 57 -5.25 3.89 10.53
N LEU A 58 -5.41 3.31 9.33
CA LEU A 58 -6.73 3.08 8.72
C LEU A 58 -7.66 2.22 9.59
N GLN A 59 -7.11 1.23 10.30
CA GLN A 59 -7.90 0.36 11.17
C GLN A 59 -8.49 1.07 12.40
N THR A 60 -8.03 2.27 12.73
CA THR A 60 -8.59 3.06 13.84
C THR A 60 -9.99 3.61 13.52
N ASP A 61 -10.26 3.95 12.26
CA ASP A 61 -11.52 4.58 11.82
C ASP A 61 -12.69 3.59 11.68
N ARG A 62 -12.42 2.27 11.63
CA ARG A 62 -13.42 1.18 11.54
C ARG A 62 -14.53 1.40 10.48
N THR A 63 -14.21 2.06 9.37
CA THR A 63 -15.18 2.29 8.31
C THR A 63 -15.53 0.97 7.59
N ARG A 64 -16.68 0.95 6.90
CA ARG A 64 -17.08 -0.24 6.10
C ARG A 64 -16.06 -0.60 5.03
N GLU A 65 -15.34 0.37 4.48
CA GLU A 65 -14.31 0.13 3.47
C GLU A 65 -13.08 -0.55 4.08
N VAL A 66 -12.66 -0.10 5.27
CA VAL A 66 -11.57 -0.72 6.03
C VAL A 66 -11.90 -2.17 6.38
N GLU A 67 -13.12 -2.43 6.88
CA GLU A 67 -13.53 -3.79 7.22
C GLU A 67 -13.61 -4.71 6.00
N ARG A 68 -14.05 -4.20 4.84
CA ARG A 68 -14.04 -4.95 3.57
C ARG A 68 -12.63 -5.26 3.08
N ALA A 69 -11.70 -4.32 3.27
CA ALA A 69 -10.31 -4.47 2.83
C ALA A 69 -9.48 -5.34 3.78
N ARG A 70 -9.94 -5.54 5.03
CA ARG A 70 -9.16 -6.16 6.12
C ARG A 70 -8.52 -7.49 5.75
N GLU A 71 -9.32 -8.49 5.41
CA GLU A 71 -8.81 -9.83 5.13
C GLU A 71 -7.89 -9.86 3.88
N PRO A 72 -8.29 -9.26 2.73
CA PRO A 72 -7.41 -9.18 1.57
C PRO A 72 -6.07 -8.50 1.86
N VAL A 73 -6.07 -7.34 2.53
CA VAL A 73 -4.86 -6.56 2.82
C VAL A 73 -3.92 -7.35 3.72
N GLU A 74 -4.41 -7.90 4.83
CA GLU A 74 -3.58 -8.69 5.76
C GLU A 74 -2.93 -9.88 5.07
N ARG A 75 -3.68 -10.61 4.23
CA ARG A 75 -3.16 -11.73 3.46
C ARG A 75 -2.06 -11.28 2.50
N MET A 76 -2.30 -10.20 1.74
CA MET A 76 -1.35 -9.70 0.75
C MET A 76 -0.08 -9.18 1.42
N LEU A 77 -0.18 -8.37 2.47
CA LEU A 77 0.99 -7.85 3.19
C LEU A 77 1.83 -8.98 3.79
N LYS A 78 1.20 -9.98 4.40
CA LYS A 78 1.90 -11.16 4.92
C LYS A 78 2.67 -11.92 3.83
N HIS A 79 2.08 -12.07 2.64
CA HIS A 79 2.76 -12.73 1.51
C HIS A 79 3.93 -11.91 1.00
N ILE A 80 3.75 -10.59 0.88
CA ILE A 80 4.81 -9.67 0.44
C ILE A 80 5.98 -9.71 1.43
N GLU A 81 5.72 -9.57 2.73
CA GLU A 81 6.74 -9.65 3.79
C GLU A 81 7.50 -10.97 3.75
N ARG A 82 6.78 -12.09 3.62
CA ARG A 82 7.41 -13.40 3.50
C ARG A 82 8.31 -13.49 2.25
N GLY A 83 7.86 -12.94 1.13
CA GLY A 83 8.64 -12.86 -0.10
C GLY A 83 9.96 -12.11 0.11
N PHE A 84 9.91 -10.94 0.75
CA PHE A 84 11.10 -10.17 1.10
C PHE A 84 12.02 -10.92 2.06
N SER A 85 11.49 -11.58 3.11
CA SER A 85 12.30 -12.36 4.04
C SER A 85 13.02 -13.53 3.36
N LEU A 86 12.35 -14.23 2.44
CA LEU A 86 12.96 -15.32 1.67
C LEU A 86 14.05 -14.81 0.73
N ALA A 87 13.82 -13.69 0.05
CA ALA A 87 14.83 -13.07 -0.82
C ALA A 87 16.06 -12.59 -0.04
N ALA A 88 15.86 -12.04 1.18
CA ALA A 88 16.95 -11.61 2.03
C ALA A 88 17.79 -12.76 2.60
N ALA A 89 17.18 -13.93 2.84
CA ALA A 89 17.86 -15.12 3.36
C ALA A 89 18.59 -15.96 2.30
N GLY A 90 18.22 -15.79 1.02
CA GLY A 90 18.82 -16.50 -0.10
C GLY A 90 20.00 -15.80 -0.76
N ASN A 91 20.40 -14.61 -0.25
CA ASN A 91 21.57 -13.84 -0.67
C ASN A 91 22.75 -14.07 0.25
#